data_AF-A0A8J7QPR4-F1
#
_entry.id   AF-A0A8J7QPR4-F1
#
_cell.length_a   1.000
_cell.length_b   1.000
_cell.length_c   1.000
_cell.angle_alpha   90.00
_cell.angle_beta   90.00
_cell.angle_gamma   90.00
#
_symmetry.space_group_name_H-M   'P 1'
#
loop_
_entity.id
_entity.type
_entity.pdbx_description
1 polymer ?
#
loop_
_entity_poly.entity_id
_entity_poly.type
_entity_poly.pdbx_seq_one_letter_code
_entity_poly.pdbx_strand_id
1 'polypeptide(L)'
;MALSQAAARFGGDHYPTDHDGAVNLAWNIIANINIPIGAAVSTEHPDELDYTQWVSVSDLGRRRYYFRDYDNLDIRFVDLMKLGTVNTPLAFSMKQAPRYQELTDSGQAMTE
;
A
#
# COMPACT_ATOMS: atom_id res chain seq x y z
N MET A 1 34.67 -16.18 -6.77
CA MET A 1 34.65 -14.71 -6.88
C MET A 1 33.86 -14.28 -8.13
N ALA A 2 32.57 -14.67 -8.25
CA ALA A 2 31.76 -14.40 -9.44
C ALA A 2 30.25 -14.25 -9.14
N LEU A 3 29.87 -14.05 -7.87
CA LEU A 3 28.47 -13.85 -7.46
C LEU A 3 28.15 -12.39 -7.06
N SER A 4 29.15 -11.51 -6.97
CA SER A 4 28.91 -10.10 -6.59
C SER A 4 28.56 -9.18 -7.75
N GLN A 5 28.88 -9.54 -9.00
CA GLN A 5 28.65 -8.65 -10.15
C GLN A 5 27.26 -8.79 -10.79
N ALA A 6 26.52 -9.88 -10.53
CA ALA A 6 25.19 -10.07 -11.09
C ALA A 6 24.13 -9.18 -10.41
N ALA A 7 24.27 -8.90 -9.12
CA ALA A 7 23.37 -8.00 -8.38
C ALA A 7 23.51 -6.52 -8.82
N ALA A 8 24.71 -6.12 -9.25
CA ALA A 8 24.99 -4.73 -9.62
C ALA A 8 24.49 -4.32 -11.02
N ARG A 9 24.12 -5.27 -11.88
CA ARG A 9 23.70 -4.95 -13.27
C ARG A 9 22.21 -4.67 -13.44
N PHE A 10 21.41 -4.98 -12.42
CA PHE A 10 20.00 -4.61 -12.39
C PHE A 10 19.70 -3.50 -11.37
N GLY A 11 20.62 -3.16 -10.47
CA GLY A 11 20.42 -2.18 -9.39
C GLY A 11 20.99 -0.79 -9.72
N GLY A 12 20.18 0.10 -10.27
CA GLY A 12 20.51 1.53 -10.33
C GLY A 12 20.17 2.27 -9.03
N ASP A 13 20.54 3.54 -8.92
CA ASP A 13 20.20 4.46 -7.81
C ASP A 13 18.67 4.72 -7.62
N HIS A 14 17.83 3.95 -8.31
CA HIS A 14 16.37 4.08 -8.33
C HIS A 14 15.65 2.95 -7.60
N TYR A 15 16.39 1.98 -7.06
CA TYR A 15 15.79 0.97 -6.17
C TYR A 15 15.65 1.55 -4.77
N PRO A 16 14.51 1.33 -4.10
CA PRO A 16 14.37 1.74 -2.72
C PRO A 16 15.38 1.01 -1.85
N THR A 17 16.19 1.77 -1.12
CA THR A 17 17.22 1.28 -0.20
C THR A 17 16.74 1.21 1.24
N ASP A 18 15.56 1.75 1.52
CA ASP A 18 14.87 1.66 2.79
C ASP A 18 13.50 1.01 2.65
N HIS A 19 12.91 0.69 3.80
CA HIS A 19 11.60 0.05 3.86
C HIS A 19 10.47 0.94 3.36
N ASP A 20 10.54 2.26 3.58
CA ASP A 20 9.45 3.18 3.22
C ASP A 20 9.37 3.36 1.71
N GLY A 21 10.51 3.48 1.04
CA GLY A 21 10.64 3.43 -0.41
C GLY A 21 10.18 2.08 -0.97
N ALA A 22 10.49 0.96 -0.32
CA ALA A 22 10.07 -0.36 -0.78
C ALA A 22 8.56 -0.54 -0.69
N VAL A 23 7.95 -0.10 0.41
CA VAL A 23 6.49 -0.06 0.59
C VAL A 23 5.85 0.86 -0.45
N ASN A 24 6.42 2.04 -0.69
CA ASN A 24 5.94 2.97 -1.71
C ASN A 24 6.01 2.37 -3.13
N LEU A 25 7.11 1.68 -3.47
CA LEU A 25 7.23 1.00 -4.75
C LEU A 25 6.17 -0.10 -4.90
N ALA A 26 5.93 -0.89 -3.86
CA ALA A 26 4.88 -1.90 -3.86
C ALA A 26 3.50 -1.29 -4.13
N TRP A 27 3.19 -0.13 -3.53
CA TRP A 27 1.95 0.61 -3.80
C TRP A 27 1.84 1.07 -5.25
N ASN A 28 2.93 1.55 -5.85
CA ASN A 28 2.95 1.93 -7.26
C ASN A 28 2.72 0.73 -8.18
N ILE A 29 3.37 -0.40 -7.92
CA ILE A 29 3.19 -1.63 -8.71
C ILE A 29 1.74 -2.10 -8.64
N ILE A 30 1.19 -2.26 -7.43
CA ILE A 30 -0.15 -2.83 -7.25
C ILE A 30 -1.26 -1.89 -7.74
N ALA A 31 -1.02 -0.57 -7.73
CA ALA A 31 -2.00 0.39 -8.26
C ALA A 31 -2.25 0.21 -9.77
N ASN A 32 -1.30 -0.34 -10.54
CA ASN A 32 -1.47 -0.54 -11.98
C ASN A 32 -2.44 -1.68 -12.34
N ILE A 33 -2.79 -2.55 -11.37
CA ILE A 33 -3.71 -3.66 -11.57
C ILE A 33 -5.02 -3.51 -10.81
N ASN A 34 -5.27 -2.32 -10.25
CA ASN A 34 -6.55 -2.03 -9.61
C ASN A 34 -7.67 -2.06 -10.65
N ILE A 35 -8.74 -2.79 -10.34
CA ILE A 35 -9.95 -2.88 -11.15
C ILE A 35 -10.96 -1.87 -10.57
N PRO A 36 -11.26 -0.77 -11.28
CA PRO A 36 -12.32 0.13 -10.87
C PRO A 36 -13.70 -0.51 -11.13
N ILE A 37 -14.68 -0.13 -10.32
CA ILE A 37 -16.07 -0.56 -10.51
C ILE A 37 -16.52 -0.23 -11.94
N GLY A 38 -16.99 -1.25 -12.66
CA GLY A 38 -17.46 -1.14 -14.04
C GLY A 38 -16.42 -1.48 -15.12
N ALA A 39 -15.15 -1.70 -14.77
CA ALA A 39 -14.14 -2.16 -15.74
C ALA A 39 -14.19 -3.66 -16.02
N ALA A 40 -14.72 -4.46 -15.08
CA ALA A 40 -14.92 -5.89 -15.22
C ALA A 40 -16.33 -6.26 -14.75
N VAL A 41 -16.92 -7.28 -15.38
CA VAL A 41 -18.23 -7.84 -15.05
C VAL A 41 -18.14 -9.35 -15.22
N SER A 42 -18.71 -10.09 -14.26
CA SER A 42 -18.77 -11.54 -14.33
C SER A 42 -19.75 -11.99 -15.42
N THR A 43 -19.33 -12.98 -16.22
CA THR A 43 -20.20 -13.60 -17.23
C THR A 43 -21.20 -14.58 -16.62
N GLU A 44 -20.93 -15.08 -15.41
CA GLU A 44 -21.79 -16.02 -14.69
C GLU A 44 -22.74 -15.29 -13.73
N HIS A 45 -22.30 -14.15 -13.19
CA HIS A 45 -23.06 -13.32 -12.25
C HIS A 45 -23.03 -11.85 -12.70
N PRO A 46 -23.78 -11.47 -13.74
CA PRO A 46 -23.74 -10.12 -14.32
C PRO A 46 -24.17 -9.00 -13.36
N ASP A 47 -24.89 -9.36 -12.30
CA ASP A 47 -25.36 -8.44 -11.26
C ASP A 47 -24.29 -8.22 -10.16
N GLU A 48 -23.20 -8.99 -10.17
CA GLU A 48 -22.08 -8.84 -9.24
C GLU A 48 -20.98 -7.94 -9.85
N LEU A 49 -20.48 -7.01 -9.03
CA LEU A 49 -19.42 -6.10 -9.44
C LEU A 49 -18.05 -6.72 -9.14
N ASP A 50 -17.26 -6.95 -10.18
CA ASP A 50 -15.85 -7.32 -10.05
C ASP A 50 -14.98 -6.07 -9.95
N TYR A 51 -14.35 -5.87 -8.79
CA TYR A 51 -13.47 -4.75 -8.54
C TYR A 51 -12.45 -5.08 -7.44
N THR A 52 -11.39 -4.28 -7.37
CA THR A 52 -10.42 -4.40 -6.29
C THR A 52 -11.01 -3.86 -5.00
N GLN A 53 -11.44 -4.73 -4.09
CA GLN A 53 -12.12 -4.32 -2.85
C GLN A 53 -11.16 -3.68 -1.83
N TRP A 54 -9.95 -4.23 -1.72
CA TRP A 54 -8.89 -3.73 -0.85
C TRP A 54 -7.53 -4.19 -1.37
N VAL A 55 -6.48 -3.51 -0.91
CA VAL A 55 -5.10 -3.83 -1.24
C VAL A 55 -4.26 -3.77 0.03
N SER A 56 -3.28 -4.68 0.16
CA SER A 56 -2.34 -4.68 1.26
C SER A 56 -0.88 -4.78 0.81
N VAL A 57 0.01 -4.29 1.66
CA VAL A 57 1.47 -4.42 1.52
C VAL A 57 2.01 -4.88 2.88
N SER A 58 2.82 -5.93 2.88
CA SER A 58 3.43 -6.47 4.10
C SER A 58 4.91 -6.15 4.16
N ASP A 59 5.32 -5.29 5.10
CA ASP A 59 6.73 -5.08 5.44
C ASP A 59 7.16 -6.12 6.47
N LEU A 60 7.79 -7.20 6.00
CA LEU A 60 8.22 -8.31 6.84
C LEU A 60 9.40 -7.94 7.77
N GLY A 61 10.20 -6.94 7.39
CA GLY A 61 11.36 -6.54 8.17
C GLY A 61 10.97 -5.71 9.40
N ARG A 62 10.02 -4.77 9.26
CA ARG A 62 9.44 -4.03 10.40
C ARG A 62 8.22 -4.72 11.01
N ARG A 63 7.69 -5.76 10.36
CA ARG A 63 6.48 -6.50 10.75
C ARG A 63 5.27 -5.57 10.84
N ARG A 64 5.06 -4.82 9.76
CA ARG A 64 3.91 -3.92 9.59
C ARG A 64 3.05 -4.41 8.44
N TYR A 65 1.75 -4.53 8.70
CA TYR A 65 0.76 -4.89 7.70
C TYR A 65 0.01 -3.64 7.27
N TYR A 66 0.29 -3.14 6.07
CA TYR A 66 -0.32 -1.96 5.50
C TYR A 66 -1.54 -2.35 4.65
N PHE A 67 -2.58 -1.52 4.64
CA PHE A 67 -3.78 -1.74 3.85
C PHE A 67 -4.47 -0.43 3.49
N ARG A 68 -5.26 -0.47 2.41
CA ARG A 68 -6.29 0.51 2.04
C ARG A 68 -7.47 -0.25 1.42
N ASP A 69 -8.65 0.32 1.50
CA ASP A 69 -9.86 -0.21 0.86
C ASP A 69 -10.28 0.70 -0.29
N TYR A 70 -11.25 0.24 -1.09
CA TYR A 70 -11.72 0.97 -2.27
C TYR A 70 -12.27 2.36 -1.92
N ASP A 71 -13.00 2.46 -0.81
CA ASP A 71 -13.66 3.71 -0.37
C ASP A 71 -12.67 4.71 0.26
N ASN A 72 -11.53 4.24 0.79
CA ASN A 72 -10.53 5.07 1.43
C ASN A 72 -9.10 4.63 1.09
N LEU A 73 -8.49 5.39 0.18
CA LEU A 73 -7.14 5.13 -0.33
C LEU A 73 -6.00 5.51 0.62
N ASP A 74 -6.30 6.12 1.77
CA ASP A 74 -5.27 6.42 2.79
C ASP A 74 -4.59 5.13 3.23
N ILE A 75 -3.26 5.11 3.21
CA ILE A 75 -2.52 3.92 3.64
C ILE A 75 -2.53 3.86 5.17
N ARG A 76 -3.13 2.80 5.71
CA ARG A 76 -3.21 2.50 7.15
C ARG A 76 -2.37 1.27 7.43
N PHE A 77 -1.91 1.08 8.66
CA PHE A 77 -1.17 -0.14 9.01
C PHE A 77 -1.38 -0.60 10.44
N VAL A 78 -1.18 -1.89 10.66
CA VAL A 78 -1.06 -2.51 11.98
C VAL A 78 0.41 -2.83 12.22
N ASP A 79 0.96 -2.33 13.33
CA ASP A 79 2.30 -2.69 13.80
C ASP A 79 2.20 -3.96 14.65
N LEU A 80 2.62 -5.09 14.07
CA LEU A 80 2.48 -6.39 14.71
C LEU A 80 3.35 -6.50 15.97
N MET A 81 4.44 -5.72 16.06
CA MET A 81 5.29 -5.70 17.24
C MET A 81 4.66 -5.02 18.45
N LYS A 82 3.59 -4.25 18.24
CA LYS A 82 2.88 -3.55 19.31
C LYS A 82 1.68 -4.34 19.85
N LEU A 83 1.34 -5.49 19.27
CA LEU A 83 0.16 -6.26 19.65
C LEU A 83 0.33 -7.09 20.93
N GLY A 84 1.56 -7.25 21.43
CA GLY A 84 1.85 -8.08 22.60
C GLY A 84 1.44 -9.54 22.40
N THR A 85 1.18 -10.26 23.49
CA THR A 85 0.66 -11.62 23.44
C THR A 85 -0.85 -11.60 23.18
N VAL A 86 -1.28 -12.24 22.10
CA VAL A 86 -2.69 -12.29 21.68
C VAL A 86 -3.22 -13.71 21.91
N ASN A 87 -4.10 -13.88 22.90
CA ASN A 87 -4.70 -15.18 23.25
C ASN A 87 -6.13 -15.36 22.69
N THR A 88 -6.66 -14.33 22.05
CA THR A 88 -7.99 -14.32 21.42
C THR A 88 -7.90 -13.61 20.07
N PRO A 89 -8.70 -13.96 19.06
CA PRO A 89 -8.69 -13.25 17.78
C PRO A 89 -8.87 -11.74 17.97
N LEU A 90 -7.93 -10.95 17.43
CA LEU A 90 -7.98 -9.50 17.43
C LEU A 90 -8.39 -9.01 16.03
N ALA A 91 -9.44 -8.19 15.97
CA ALA A 91 -9.97 -7.66 14.71
C ALA A 91 -9.81 -6.14 14.66
N PHE A 92 -9.42 -5.63 13.49
CA PHE A 92 -9.32 -4.19 13.21
C PHE A 92 -10.31 -3.85 12.09
N SER A 93 -11.13 -2.82 12.29
CA SER A 93 -12.02 -2.35 11.23
C SER A 93 -11.21 -1.68 10.11
N MET A 94 -11.38 -2.16 8.88
CA MET A 94 -10.80 -1.53 7.70
C MET A 94 -11.57 -0.28 7.27
N LYS A 95 -12.89 -0.27 7.49
CA LYS A 95 -13.76 0.86 7.14
C LYS A 95 -13.48 2.05 8.05
N GLN A 96 -12.91 3.09 7.46
CA GLN A 96 -12.62 4.37 8.09
C GLN A 96 -12.88 5.51 7.11
N ALA A 97 -13.30 6.67 7.60
CA ALA A 97 -13.49 7.85 6.75
C ALA A 97 -12.15 8.31 6.15
N PRO A 98 -12.12 8.78 4.89
CA PRO A 98 -10.94 9.39 4.29
C PRO A 98 -10.45 10.61 5.09
N ARG A 99 -9.14 10.79 5.17
CA ARG A 99 -8.51 11.96 5.76
C ARG A 99 -8.05 12.90 4.66
N TYR A 100 -8.69 14.06 4.60
CA TYR A 100 -8.23 15.15 3.75
C TYR A 100 -7.35 16.10 4.58
N GLN A 101 -6.15 16.38 4.09
CA GLN A 101 -5.26 17.37 4.71
C GLN A 101 -5.51 18.74 4.08
N GLU A 102 -5.95 19.70 4.88
CA GLU A 102 -6.00 21.11 4.54
C GLU A 102 -4.56 21.66 4.56
N LEU A 103 -4.16 22.40 3.53
CA LEU A 103 -2.78 22.89 3.35
C LEU A 103 -2.69 24.40 3.06
N THR A 104 -3.80 25.15 3.04
CA THR A 104 -3.83 26.56 2.64
C THR A 104 -2.84 27.40 3.46
N ASP A 105 -2.76 27.15 4.76
CA ASP A 105 -1.89 27.92 5.67
C ASP A 105 -0.41 27.49 5.62
N SER A 106 -0.10 26.38 4.94
CA SER A 106 1.27 25.86 4.80
C SER A 106 1.99 26.34 3.53
N GLY A 107 1.29 27.06 2.65
CA GLY A 107 1.85 27.57 1.39
C GLY A 107 2.96 28.58 1.62
N GLN A 108 4.14 28.31 1.07
CA GLN A 108 5.23 29.29 1.00
C GLN A 108 5.32 29.86 -0.42
N ALA A 109 5.55 31.17 -0.54
CA ALA A 109 5.80 31.79 -1.84
C ALA A 109 7.08 31.18 -2.44
N MET A 110 6.97 30.63 -3.65
CA MET A 110 8.14 30.13 -4.38
C MET A 110 8.96 31.32 -4.84
N THR A 111 10.17 31.48 -4.30
CA THR A 111 11.16 32.43 -4.83
C THR A 111 11.99 31.73 -5.89
N GLU A 112 12.02 32.31 -7.10
CA GLU A 112 12.88 31.88 -8.21
C GLU A 112 14.37 32.06 -7.92
#